data_AF-A0A1G5EN36-F1
#
_entry.id   AF-A0A1G5EN36-F1
#
_cell.length_a   1.000
_cell.length_b   1.000
_cell.length_c   1.000
_cell.angle_alpha   90.00
_cell.angle_beta   90.00
_cell.angle_gamma   90.00
#
_symmetry.space_group_name_H-M   'P 1'
#
loop_
_entity.id
_entity.type
_entity.pdbx_description
1 polymer ?
#
loop_
_entity_poly.entity_id
_entity_poly.type
_entity_poly.pdbx_seq_one_letter_code
_entity_poly.pdbx_strand_id
1 'polypeptide(L)'
;MQAAAASRNTAEVVANENAELAAVDSPEVVVEETGEVVNGVEGGGGTKPEQLHHFATNKNKTYTPQFEEIAKKYGLDLDDAWNKEYMPHQGRHPNEYHDYVLDRMRQYDIVAQGDKDVFLKLYEQMKTEIIDNPDMLYKEYWRKGEH
;
A
#
# COMPACT_ATOMS: atom_id res chain seq x y z
N MET A 1 54.06 -14.82 -35.63
CA MET A 1 53.13 -14.02 -36.46
C MET A 1 52.21 -13.31 -35.47
N GLN A 2 52.52 -12.04 -35.13
CA GLN A 2 51.79 -10.82 -35.51
C GLN A 2 50.31 -10.83 -35.03
N ALA A 3 49.75 -9.83 -34.35
CA ALA A 3 50.22 -8.53 -33.88
C ALA A 3 49.27 -8.02 -32.78
N ALA A 4 49.76 -7.09 -31.95
CA ALA A 4 49.02 -6.33 -30.96
C ALA A 4 48.24 -5.16 -31.59
N ALA A 5 47.18 -4.69 -30.92
CA ALA A 5 46.87 -3.26 -30.80
C ALA A 5 45.87 -3.01 -29.66
N ALA A 6 46.31 -2.27 -28.65
CA ALA A 6 45.45 -1.56 -27.72
C ALA A 6 45.01 -0.23 -28.36
N SER A 7 43.82 0.26 -28.02
CA SER A 7 43.57 1.71 -28.01
C SER A 7 42.53 2.07 -26.94
N ARG A 8 42.82 3.17 -26.25
CA ARG A 8 42.12 3.74 -25.10
C ARG A 8 41.11 4.81 -25.55
N ASN A 9 40.32 5.22 -24.55
CA ASN A 9 39.70 6.55 -24.38
C ASN A 9 38.38 6.76 -25.17
N THR A 10 37.35 7.44 -24.67
CA THR A 10 37.26 8.55 -23.70
C THR A 10 35.86 8.59 -23.06
N ALA A 11 35.79 9.04 -21.81
CA ALA A 11 34.58 9.59 -21.22
C ALA A 11 34.29 10.99 -21.83
N GLU A 12 33.03 11.30 -22.11
CA GLU A 12 32.57 12.68 -22.20
C GLU A 12 31.21 12.82 -21.51
N VAL A 13 31.17 13.79 -20.61
CA VAL A 13 30.05 14.23 -19.79
C VAL A 13 29.57 15.50 -20.48
N VAL A 14 28.31 15.57 -20.89
CA VAL A 14 27.68 16.85 -21.25
C VAL A 14 26.28 16.88 -20.66
N ALA A 15 26.14 17.75 -19.67
CA ALA A 15 24.87 18.19 -19.11
C ALA A 15 24.01 18.84 -20.20
N ASN A 16 22.72 18.55 -20.22
CA ASN A 16 21.73 19.35 -20.94
C ASN A 16 20.90 20.16 -19.94
N GLU A 17 21.38 21.35 -19.59
CA GLU A 17 20.51 22.40 -19.11
C GLU A 17 19.87 23.10 -20.32
N ASN A 18 18.54 23.21 -20.30
CA ASN A 18 17.69 24.17 -21.03
C ASN A 18 16.22 23.82 -20.70
N ALA A 19 15.27 24.72 -20.53
CA ALA A 19 15.17 26.11 -20.16
C ALA A 19 13.65 26.34 -19.95
N GLU A 20 13.32 26.91 -18.80
CA GLU A 20 12.23 27.83 -18.44
C GLU A 20 11.03 28.11 -19.40
N LEU A 21 9.88 28.37 -18.75
CA LEU A 21 8.72 29.22 -19.12
C LEU A 21 7.54 28.60 -19.88
N ALA A 22 6.46 28.32 -19.14
CA ALA A 22 5.17 29.00 -19.31
C ALA A 22 4.28 28.76 -18.09
N ALA A 23 4.20 29.76 -17.21
CA ALA A 23 3.15 29.88 -16.21
C ALA A 23 1.85 30.24 -16.93
N VAL A 24 0.81 29.43 -16.76
CA VAL A 24 -0.56 29.79 -17.13
C VAL A 24 -1.34 30.15 -15.87
N ASP A 25 -1.43 31.46 -15.69
CA ASP A 25 -2.48 32.22 -15.05
C ASP A 25 -3.79 31.44 -14.88
N SER A 26 -4.15 31.13 -13.63
CA SER A 26 -5.48 30.67 -13.25
C SER A 26 -6.06 31.71 -12.29
N PRO A 27 -7.20 32.34 -12.62
CA PRO A 27 -7.71 33.47 -11.87
C PRO A 27 -8.21 33.06 -10.48
N GLU A 28 -7.77 33.83 -9.50
CA GLU A 28 -8.26 33.89 -8.13
C GLU A 28 -9.75 34.30 -8.14
N VAL A 29 -10.63 33.36 -7.76
CA VAL A 29 -12.03 33.65 -7.46
C VAL A 29 -12.22 33.73 -5.96
N VAL A 30 -12.26 34.96 -5.48
CA VAL A 30 -12.84 35.35 -4.20
C VAL A 30 -14.34 35.01 -4.22
N VAL A 31 -14.79 34.20 -3.27
CA VAL A 31 -16.22 34.05 -2.95
C VAL A 31 -16.39 34.12 -1.44
N GLU A 32 -17.16 35.12 -1.06
CA GLU A 32 -17.43 35.56 0.30
C GLU A 32 -18.31 34.56 1.06
N GLU A 33 -18.00 34.46 2.36
CA GLU A 33 -18.74 33.73 3.38
C GLU A 33 -20.15 34.32 3.56
N THR A 34 -21.18 33.53 3.27
CA THR A 34 -22.50 33.69 3.90
C THR A 34 -23.02 32.33 4.32
N GLY A 35 -23.19 32.14 5.62
CA GLY A 35 -23.67 30.90 6.20
C GLY A 35 -25.14 30.67 5.94
N GLU A 36 -25.49 29.44 5.58
CA GLU A 36 -26.81 28.86 5.81
C GLU A 36 -26.66 27.41 6.23
N VAL A 37 -27.12 27.12 7.45
CA VAL A 37 -27.27 25.77 8.00
C VAL A 37 -28.50 25.13 7.36
N VAL A 38 -28.29 24.05 6.60
CA VAL A 38 -29.36 23.12 6.23
C VAL A 38 -29.00 21.70 6.67
N ASN A 39 -29.86 21.15 7.52
CA ASN A 39 -29.86 19.75 7.90
C ASN A 39 -30.45 18.90 6.77
N GLY A 40 -29.75 17.79 6.48
CA GLY A 40 -30.38 16.56 6.03
C GLY A 40 -30.40 16.32 4.52
N VAL A 41 -30.13 15.05 4.18
CA VAL A 41 -29.97 14.46 2.83
C VAL A 41 -28.55 14.77 2.32
N GLU A 42 -27.64 13.80 2.20
CA GLU A 42 -27.64 12.82 1.11
C GLU A 42 -26.86 11.54 1.47
N GLY A 43 -27.39 10.39 1.04
CA GLY A 43 -26.56 9.23 0.73
C GLY A 43 -25.71 9.58 -0.49
N GLY A 44 -24.49 10.08 -0.26
CA GLY A 44 -23.54 10.42 -1.30
C GLY A 44 -22.51 9.32 -1.49
N GLY A 45 -22.47 8.73 -2.69
CA GLY A 45 -21.40 7.86 -3.15
C GLY A 45 -20.09 8.63 -3.33
N GLY A 46 -19.49 9.07 -2.22
CA GLY A 46 -18.15 9.65 -2.18
C GLY A 46 -17.10 8.56 -2.06
N THR A 47 -16.04 8.66 -2.86
CA THR A 47 -14.84 7.82 -2.72
C THR A 47 -14.25 8.03 -1.33
N LYS A 48 -13.89 6.95 -0.64
CA LYS A 48 -13.31 7.00 0.71
C LYS A 48 -11.97 7.75 0.67
N PRO A 49 -11.56 8.41 1.77
CA PRO A 49 -10.28 9.10 1.81
C PRO A 49 -9.13 8.11 1.65
N GLU A 50 -8.06 8.56 0.99
CA GLU A 50 -6.81 7.83 0.87
C GLU A 50 -6.10 7.80 2.23
N GLN A 51 -5.82 6.62 2.77
CA GLN A 51 -5.17 6.46 4.07
C GLN A 51 -4.04 5.43 3.97
N LEU A 52 -2.97 5.65 4.74
CA LEU A 52 -1.93 4.64 4.90
C LEU A 52 -2.52 3.45 5.68
N HIS A 53 -2.74 2.35 4.97
CA HIS A 53 -3.37 1.14 5.47
C HIS A 53 -2.32 0.13 5.92
N HIS A 54 -2.54 -0.52 7.06
CA HIS A 54 -1.74 -1.65 7.53
C HIS A 54 -2.48 -2.96 7.22
N PHE A 55 -1.90 -3.82 6.39
CA PHE A 55 -2.55 -5.08 6.01
C PHE A 55 -2.66 -6.03 7.21
N ALA A 56 -1.54 -6.31 7.88
CA ALA A 56 -1.48 -6.91 9.20
C ALA A 56 -1.44 -5.81 10.27
N THR A 57 -2.50 -5.68 11.07
CA THR A 57 -2.60 -4.56 12.03
C THR A 57 -1.61 -4.69 13.20
N ASN A 58 -0.98 -3.57 13.58
CA ASN A 58 -0.17 -3.42 14.79
C ASN A 58 -0.93 -2.82 15.99
N LYS A 59 -2.27 -2.68 15.91
CA LYS A 59 -3.08 -1.99 16.93
C LYS A 59 -4.24 -2.84 17.49
N ASN A 60 -4.29 -4.15 17.20
CA ASN A 60 -5.37 -5.03 17.62
C ASN A 60 -4.89 -6.03 18.68
N LYS A 61 -5.51 -6.02 19.86
CA LYS A 61 -5.11 -6.87 21.00
C LYS A 61 -5.19 -8.39 20.72
N THR A 62 -6.06 -8.82 19.81
CA THR A 62 -6.23 -10.23 19.46
C THR A 62 -5.29 -10.65 18.33
N TYR A 63 -5.14 -9.81 17.30
CA TYR A 63 -4.43 -10.19 16.08
C TYR A 63 -2.97 -9.77 16.04
N THR A 64 -2.63 -8.59 16.59
CA THR A 64 -1.26 -8.07 16.56
C THR A 64 -0.23 -9.05 17.13
N PRO A 65 -0.45 -9.72 18.27
CA PRO A 65 0.53 -10.69 18.79
C PRO A 65 0.79 -11.86 17.83
N GLN A 66 -0.24 -12.32 17.11
CA GLN A 66 -0.13 -13.44 16.16
C GLN A 66 0.58 -13.04 14.88
N PHE A 67 0.31 -11.82 14.38
CA PHE A 67 1.06 -11.26 13.25
C PHE A 67 2.54 -11.06 13.59
N GLU A 68 2.82 -10.50 14.76
CA GLU A 68 4.19 -10.29 15.25
C GLU A 68 4.95 -11.60 15.40
N GLU A 69 4.31 -12.66 15.89
CA GLU A 69 4.94 -13.99 16.04
C GLU A 69 5.48 -14.51 14.70
N ILE A 70 4.73 -14.32 13.61
CA ILE A 70 5.16 -14.73 12.27
C ILE A 70 6.20 -13.74 11.72
N ALA A 71 5.94 -12.44 11.76
CA ALA A 71 6.84 -11.43 11.19
C ALA A 71 8.24 -11.45 11.82
N LYS A 72 8.34 -11.69 13.14
CA LYS A 72 9.63 -11.77 13.85
C LYS A 72 10.51 -12.92 13.37
N LYS A 73 9.95 -14.02 12.86
CA LYS A 73 10.73 -15.14 12.27
C LYS A 73 11.57 -14.68 11.06
N TYR A 74 11.13 -13.63 10.38
CA TYR A 74 11.75 -13.06 9.19
C TYR A 74 12.50 -11.75 9.47
N GLY A 75 12.61 -11.34 10.75
CA GLY A 75 13.22 -10.06 11.13
C GLY A 75 12.48 -8.87 10.53
N LEU A 76 11.14 -8.87 10.61
CA LEU A 76 10.25 -7.82 10.12
C LEU A 76 9.48 -7.19 11.29
N ASP A 77 9.29 -5.87 11.24
CA ASP A 77 8.37 -5.14 12.10
C ASP A 77 7.04 -4.87 11.39
N LEU A 78 5.92 -4.90 12.11
CA LEU A 78 4.60 -4.64 11.51
C LEU A 78 4.41 -3.18 11.08
N ASP A 79 5.22 -2.25 11.59
CA ASP A 79 5.22 -0.86 11.17
C ASP A 79 6.22 -0.57 10.02
N ASP A 80 6.85 -1.59 9.45
CA ASP A 80 7.70 -1.41 8.28
C ASP A 80 6.89 -1.25 6.98
N ALA A 81 7.54 -0.75 5.93
CA ALA A 81 6.91 -0.44 4.65
C ALA A 81 6.31 -1.65 3.91
N TRP A 82 6.83 -2.87 4.12
CA TRP A 82 6.31 -4.08 3.45
C TRP A 82 4.83 -4.34 3.75
N ASN A 83 4.36 -3.90 4.92
CA ASN A 83 3.02 -4.11 5.45
C ASN A 83 2.08 -2.91 5.26
N LYS A 84 2.48 -1.91 4.46
CA LYS A 84 1.69 -0.69 4.27
C LYS A 84 1.49 -0.36 2.79
N GLU A 85 0.34 0.22 2.49
CA GLU A 85 0.05 0.85 1.21
C GLU A 85 -0.98 1.95 1.41
N TYR A 86 -0.98 2.97 0.57
CA TYR A 86 -2.09 3.93 0.52
C TYR A 86 -3.28 3.27 -0.17
N MET A 87 -4.41 3.22 0.53
CA MET A 87 -5.66 2.71 -0.04
C MET A 87 -6.86 3.60 0.35
N PRO A 88 -7.91 3.65 -0.48
CA PRO A 88 -9.17 4.29 -0.13
C PRO A 88 -9.85 3.49 1.00
N HIS A 89 -9.60 3.90 2.23
CA HIS A 89 -10.01 3.18 3.42
C HIS A 89 -10.59 4.13 4.48
N GLN A 90 -11.55 3.62 5.27
CA GLN A 90 -12.11 4.34 6.41
C GLN A 90 -12.70 3.35 7.40
N GLY A 91 -12.39 3.56 8.69
CA GLY A 91 -13.00 2.83 9.79
C GLY A 91 -12.17 1.64 10.26
N ARG A 92 -12.84 0.64 10.81
CA ARG A 92 -12.21 -0.58 11.34
C ARG A 92 -12.49 -1.75 10.42
N HIS A 93 -11.50 -2.60 10.22
CA HIS A 93 -11.69 -3.86 9.52
C HIS A 93 -12.52 -4.86 10.34
N PRO A 94 -13.30 -5.73 9.68
CA PRO A 94 -13.95 -6.86 10.33
C PRO A 94 -12.92 -7.90 10.79
N ASN A 95 -13.32 -8.79 11.70
CA ASN A 95 -12.45 -9.89 12.16
C ASN A 95 -12.11 -10.84 11.01
N GLU A 96 -13.06 -11.06 10.10
CA GLU A 96 -12.92 -11.93 8.94
C GLU A 96 -11.77 -11.48 8.01
N TYR A 97 -11.58 -10.17 7.86
CA TYR A 97 -10.42 -9.63 7.15
C TYR A 97 -9.10 -9.95 7.89
N HIS A 98 -9.09 -9.80 9.22
CA HIS A 98 -7.91 -10.11 10.01
C HIS A 98 -7.59 -11.61 10.02
N ASP A 99 -8.61 -12.48 10.08
CA ASP A 99 -8.49 -13.92 9.96
C ASP A 99 -7.89 -14.29 8.60
N TYR A 100 -8.40 -13.70 7.51
CA TYR A 100 -7.86 -13.89 6.16
C TYR A 100 -6.36 -13.57 6.07
N VAL A 101 -5.95 -12.38 6.51
CA VAL A 101 -4.53 -11.97 6.48
C VAL A 101 -3.67 -12.91 7.34
N LEU A 102 -4.16 -13.32 8.50
CA LEU A 102 -3.44 -14.20 9.41
C LEU A 102 -3.25 -15.60 8.84
N ASP A 103 -4.28 -16.17 8.23
CA ASP A 103 -4.22 -17.48 7.61
C ASP A 103 -3.30 -17.48 6.39
N ARG A 104 -3.30 -16.42 5.58
CA ARG A 104 -2.33 -16.23 4.51
C ARG A 104 -0.89 -16.15 5.05
N MET A 105 -0.64 -15.35 6.08
CA MET A 105 0.69 -15.29 6.71
C MET A 105 1.15 -16.65 7.25
N ARG A 106 0.26 -17.46 7.83
CA ARG A 106 0.58 -18.83 8.28
C ARG A 106 0.92 -19.75 7.11
N GLN A 107 0.16 -19.70 6.02
CA GLN A 107 0.46 -20.48 4.81
C GLN A 107 1.82 -20.08 4.24
N TYR A 108 2.11 -18.78 4.19
CA TYR A 108 3.38 -18.27 3.68
C TYR A 108 4.54 -18.66 4.58
N ASP A 109 4.34 -18.68 5.91
CA ASP A 109 5.35 -19.17 6.85
C ASP A 109 5.73 -20.64 6.59
N ILE A 110 4.75 -21.49 6.32
CA ILE A 110 4.96 -22.91 5.96
C ILE A 110 5.77 -23.05 4.68
N VAL A 111 5.49 -22.22 3.66
CA VAL A 111 6.17 -22.27 2.36
C VAL A 111 7.56 -21.67 2.42
N ALA A 112 7.72 -20.55 3.12
CA ALA A 112 8.97 -19.80 3.17
C ALA A 112 10.01 -20.43 4.09
N GLN A 113 9.60 -21.14 5.15
CA GLN A 113 10.51 -21.87 6.04
C GLN A 113 11.67 -21.01 6.60
N GLY A 114 11.39 -19.73 6.89
CA GLY A 114 12.39 -18.76 7.36
C GLY A 114 13.10 -17.97 6.25
N ASP A 115 12.85 -18.25 4.98
CA ASP A 115 13.31 -17.43 3.86
C ASP A 115 12.48 -16.14 3.74
N LYS A 116 13.09 -15.01 4.09
CA LYS A 116 12.45 -13.69 4.08
C LYS A 116 12.00 -13.26 2.69
N ASP A 117 12.77 -13.55 1.66
CA ASP A 117 12.48 -13.08 0.31
C ASP A 117 11.29 -13.85 -0.28
N VAL A 118 11.20 -15.16 0.02
CA VAL A 118 10.04 -15.98 -0.34
C VAL A 118 8.78 -15.51 0.40
N PHE A 119 8.88 -15.24 1.71
CA PHE A 119 7.74 -14.75 2.50
C PHE A 119 7.22 -13.42 1.94
N LEU A 120 8.11 -12.45 1.72
CA LEU A 120 7.74 -11.12 1.20
C LEU A 120 7.13 -11.21 -0.20
N LYS A 121 7.63 -12.10 -1.06
CA LYS A 121 7.06 -12.30 -2.40
C LYS A 121 5.62 -12.81 -2.34
N LEU A 122 5.31 -13.78 -1.47
CA LEU A 122 3.96 -14.29 -1.27
C LEU A 122 3.04 -13.24 -0.61
N TYR A 123 3.59 -12.49 0.34
CA TYR A 123 2.87 -11.40 1.00
C TYR A 123 2.49 -10.29 0.02
N GLU A 124 3.38 -9.92 -0.90
CA GLU A 124 3.10 -8.95 -1.95
C GLU A 124 1.93 -9.40 -2.84
N GLN A 125 1.88 -10.68 -3.21
CA GLN A 125 0.75 -11.24 -3.99
C GLN A 125 -0.58 -11.10 -3.25
N MET A 126 -0.60 -11.33 -1.94
CA MET A 126 -1.78 -11.10 -1.10
C MET A 126 -2.17 -9.61 -1.06
N LYS A 127 -1.19 -8.70 -0.94
CA LYS A 127 -1.49 -7.27 -0.98
C LYS A 127 -2.13 -6.87 -2.30
N THR A 128 -1.61 -7.34 -3.43
CA THR A 128 -2.21 -7.09 -4.75
C THR A 128 -3.67 -7.58 -4.79
N GLU A 129 -3.95 -8.77 -4.28
CA GLU A 129 -5.32 -9.31 -4.20
C GLU A 129 -6.26 -8.41 -3.38
N ILE A 130 -5.79 -7.88 -2.24
CA ILE A 130 -6.56 -6.97 -1.39
C ILE A 130 -6.72 -5.59 -2.06
N ILE A 131 -5.70 -5.10 -2.76
CA ILE A 131 -5.71 -3.82 -3.48
C ILE A 131 -6.70 -3.87 -4.65
N ASP A 132 -6.71 -4.97 -5.40
CA ASP A 132 -7.62 -5.18 -6.52
C ASP A 132 -9.07 -5.43 -6.05
N ASN A 133 -9.26 -5.79 -4.78
CA ASN A 133 -10.57 -6.06 -4.18
C ASN A 133 -10.74 -5.33 -2.82
N PRO A 134 -10.83 -3.99 -2.82
CA PRO A 134 -10.86 -3.19 -1.58
C PRO A 134 -12.15 -3.41 -0.76
N ASP A 135 -13.18 -4.04 -1.33
CA ASP A 135 -14.39 -4.43 -0.59
C ASP A 135 -14.07 -5.41 0.55
N MET A 136 -13.01 -6.20 0.44
CA MET A 136 -12.52 -7.10 1.49
C MET A 136 -12.24 -6.40 2.82
N LEU A 137 -11.97 -5.09 2.79
CA LEU A 137 -11.72 -4.30 3.99
C LEU A 137 -12.98 -4.07 4.83
N TYR A 138 -14.17 -4.43 4.32
CA TYR A 138 -15.47 -4.13 4.89
C TYR A 138 -16.31 -5.37 5.17
N LYS A 139 -17.18 -5.28 6.17
CA LYS A 139 -18.00 -6.40 6.63
C LYS A 139 -18.94 -6.92 5.54
N GLU A 140 -19.41 -6.04 4.66
CA GLU A 140 -20.35 -6.34 3.58
C GLU A 140 -19.83 -7.40 2.61
N TYR A 141 -18.51 -7.42 2.37
CA TYR A 141 -17.86 -8.46 1.58
C TYR A 141 -18.11 -9.82 2.22
N TRP A 142 -17.64 -10.01 3.44
CA TRP A 142 -17.65 -11.29 4.18
C TRP A 142 -19.04 -11.86 4.51
N ARG A 143 -20.11 -11.04 4.44
CA ARG A 143 -21.48 -11.51 4.71
C ARG A 143 -22.06 -12.38 3.59
N LYS A 144 -21.49 -12.35 2.38
CA LYS A 144 -22.05 -13.05 1.21
C LYS A 144 -21.60 -14.51 1.09
N GLY A 145 -20.56 -14.93 1.83
CA GLY A 145 -20.17 -16.34 1.95
C GLY A 145 -19.55 -16.95 0.69
N GLU A 146 -19.15 -16.13 -0.28
CA GLU A 146 -18.58 -16.55 -1.57
C GLU A 146 -17.17 -15.92 -1.73
N HIS A 147 -16.20 -16.36 -0.92
CA HIS A 147 -14.83 -15.80 -0.90
C HIS A 147 -13.80 -16.90 -0.69
#